data_AF-A0A914P570-F1
#
_entry.id   AF-A0A914P570-F1
#
_cell.length_a   1.000
_cell.length_b   1.000
_cell.length_c   1.000
_cell.angle_alpha   90.00
_cell.angle_beta   90.00
_cell.angle_gamma   90.00
#
_symmetry.space_group_name_H-M   'P 1'
#
loop_
_entity.id
_entity.type
_entity.pdbx_description
1 polymer ?
#
loop_
_entity_poly.entity_id
_entity_poly.type
_entity_poly.pdbx_seq_one_letter_code
_entity_poly.pdbx_strand_id
1 'polypeptide(L)'
;MSKVKVPKKLYNERHHVHINPQQQALAHMASKNPKDFYSEWNSIITDKQLKELPCVAWTKHKTSSKNRYANVPCVDNELVSVRGSPFFNGNFIRGADGEKIFIAGQGPTTDSVEDFWNVIIQEGINVVVMLCNPVEESFDKLSGKTVLKEKSFIYWPTNSEFHFDGFQVEATNVKEQLLNKGRESVIVSKLRVIDSKKQKLIRTVFHVQHKSWKDLSIPESTQATMFIIKKFVKPEIEKNCPIFVHCSAGFVIFLVFDII
;
A
#
# COMPACT_ATOMS: atom_id res chain seq x y z
N MET A 1 -65.61 30.53 -32.55
CA MET A 1 -64.46 30.30 -31.65
C MET A 1 -63.94 28.90 -31.91
N SER A 2 -62.77 28.83 -32.55
CA SER A 2 -62.16 27.64 -33.15
C SER A 2 -61.43 26.77 -32.12
N LYS A 3 -61.54 25.45 -32.30
CA LYS A 3 -60.72 24.43 -31.65
C LYS A 3 -59.25 24.61 -32.04
N VAL A 4 -58.32 24.55 -31.09
CA VAL A 4 -56.89 24.38 -31.38
C VAL A 4 -56.34 23.17 -30.62
N LYS A 5 -55.70 22.31 -31.40
CA LYS A 5 -55.19 20.97 -31.09
C LYS A 5 -53.89 21.01 -30.27
N VAL A 6 -53.73 19.97 -29.46
CA VAL A 6 -52.48 19.52 -28.85
C VAL A 6 -51.47 19.10 -29.93
N PRO A 7 -50.18 19.43 -29.77
CA PRO A 7 -49.09 18.62 -30.32
C PRO A 7 -48.44 17.77 -29.23
N LYS A 8 -48.57 16.45 -29.35
CA LYS A 8 -47.61 15.49 -28.81
C LYS A 8 -46.33 15.60 -29.64
N LYS A 9 -45.19 15.96 -29.05
CA LYS A 9 -43.87 15.46 -29.48
C LYS A 9 -42.89 15.39 -28.30
N LEU A 10 -42.57 14.14 -27.96
CA LEU A 10 -41.23 13.62 -27.67
C LEU A 10 -40.40 14.35 -26.61
N TYR A 11 -40.51 13.89 -25.36
CA TYR A 11 -39.40 13.91 -24.40
C TYR A 11 -39.31 12.54 -23.70
N ASN A 12 -39.06 11.49 -24.49
CA ASN A 12 -38.08 10.49 -24.08
C ASN A 12 -36.74 11.18 -24.36
N GLU A 13 -35.86 11.42 -23.41
CA GLU A 13 -35.12 10.40 -22.68
C GLU A 13 -34.89 10.85 -21.23
N ARG A 14 -35.48 10.12 -20.27
CA ARG A 14 -34.91 10.10 -18.92
C ARG A 14 -33.61 9.31 -19.02
N HIS A 15 -32.49 10.00 -19.21
CA HIS A 15 -31.21 9.48 -18.71
C HIS A 15 -31.34 9.45 -17.19
N HIS A 16 -31.89 8.35 -16.66
CA HIS A 16 -31.57 7.94 -15.30
C HIS A 16 -30.08 7.64 -15.30
N VAL A 17 -29.27 8.67 -15.06
CA VAL A 17 -27.89 8.48 -14.65
C VAL A 17 -28.00 7.74 -13.34
N HIS A 18 -27.81 6.41 -13.38
CA HIS A 18 -27.51 5.65 -12.19
C HIS A 18 -26.19 6.20 -11.67
N ILE A 19 -26.26 7.24 -10.84
CA ILE A 19 -25.11 7.72 -10.09
C ILE A 19 -24.81 6.58 -9.13
N ASN A 20 -23.71 5.88 -9.40
CA ASN A 20 -23.21 4.80 -8.55
C ASN A 20 -23.16 5.33 -7.10
N PRO A 21 -23.58 4.55 -6.07
CA PRO A 21 -23.42 4.94 -4.66
C PRO A 21 -22.03 5.52 -4.32
N GLN A 22 -20.97 5.02 -4.97
CA GLN A 22 -19.61 5.56 -4.86
C GLN A 22 -19.48 6.99 -5.42
N GLN A 23 -20.13 7.30 -6.55
CA GLN A 23 -20.16 8.65 -7.12
C GLN A 23 -20.99 9.61 -6.24
N GLN A 24 -22.05 9.13 -5.59
CA GLN A 24 -22.82 9.92 -4.62
C GLN A 24 -21.99 10.19 -3.35
N ALA A 25 -21.30 9.18 -2.83
CA ALA A 25 -20.40 9.32 -1.69
C ALA A 25 -19.23 10.27 -1.99
N LEU A 26 -18.63 10.16 -3.18
CA LEU A 26 -17.58 11.07 -3.65
C LEU A 26 -18.09 12.49 -3.83
N ALA A 27 -19.28 12.70 -4.41
CA ALA A 27 -19.89 14.02 -4.53
C ALA A 27 -20.22 14.62 -3.15
N HIS A 28 -20.68 13.79 -2.21
CA HIS A 28 -20.93 14.20 -0.83
C HIS A 28 -19.62 14.57 -0.11
N MET A 29 -18.58 13.75 -0.21
CA MET A 29 -17.26 14.06 0.34
C MET A 29 -16.65 15.31 -0.31
N ALA A 30 -16.73 15.46 -1.63
CA ALA A 30 -16.25 16.65 -2.34
C ALA A 30 -17.05 17.92 -1.99
N SER A 31 -18.27 17.78 -1.47
CA SER A 31 -19.09 18.88 -0.97
C SER A 31 -18.80 19.27 0.49
N LYS A 32 -18.07 18.44 1.25
CA LYS A 32 -17.69 18.75 2.63
C LYS A 32 -16.65 19.87 2.67
N ASN A 33 -16.73 20.73 3.69
CA ASN A 33 -15.72 21.74 3.91
C ASN A 33 -14.40 21.05 4.32
N PRO A 34 -13.22 21.51 3.86
CA PRO A 34 -11.93 21.01 4.35
C PRO A 34 -11.82 20.96 5.88
N LYS A 35 -12.48 21.88 6.59
CA LYS A 35 -12.55 21.86 8.07
C LYS A 35 -13.25 20.62 8.64
N ASP A 36 -14.26 20.09 7.94
CA ASP A 36 -15.01 18.92 8.37
C ASP A 36 -14.14 17.66 8.26
N PHE A 37 -13.33 17.56 7.21
CA PHE A 37 -12.31 16.50 7.08
C PHE A 37 -11.27 16.56 8.18
N TYR A 38 -10.80 17.76 8.53
CA TYR A 38 -9.88 17.94 9.64
C TYR A 38 -10.50 17.53 10.98
N SER A 39 -11.78 17.85 11.19
CA SER A 39 -12.50 17.43 12.39
C SER A 39 -12.68 15.91 12.47
N GLU A 40 -13.06 15.27 11.36
CA GLU A 40 -13.20 13.82 11.24
C GLU A 40 -11.87 13.11 11.48
N TRP A 41 -10.80 13.57 10.82
CA TRP A 41 -9.43 13.08 11.06
C TRP A 41 -9.03 13.22 12.53
N ASN A 42 -9.26 14.40 13.12
CA ASN A 42 -8.96 14.66 14.53
C ASN A 42 -9.73 13.72 15.46
N SER A 43 -11.01 13.42 15.18
CA SER A 43 -11.76 12.47 16.00
C SER A 43 -11.15 11.06 15.96
N ILE A 44 -10.62 10.62 14.81
CA ILE A 44 -9.97 9.32 14.68
C ILE A 44 -8.65 9.30 15.44
N ILE A 45 -7.76 10.27 15.20
CA ILE A 45 -6.42 10.27 15.83
C ILE A 45 -6.45 10.60 17.33
N THR A 46 -7.56 11.16 17.83
CA THR A 46 -7.76 11.41 19.26
C THR A 46 -8.57 10.33 19.95
N ASP A 47 -9.05 9.32 19.22
CA ASP A 47 -9.77 8.18 19.78
C ASP A 47 -8.90 7.49 20.83
N LYS A 48 -9.43 7.48 22.06
CA LYS A 48 -8.74 6.93 23.22
C LYS A 48 -8.51 5.43 23.08
N GLN A 49 -9.43 4.70 22.45
CA GLN A 49 -9.29 3.26 22.24
C GLN A 49 -8.12 2.95 21.31
N LEU A 50 -7.94 3.75 20.25
CA LEU A 50 -6.80 3.58 19.33
C LEU A 50 -5.46 3.92 19.99
N LYS A 51 -5.43 4.91 20.90
CA LYS A 51 -4.21 5.28 21.64
C LYS A 51 -3.81 4.27 22.72
N GLU A 52 -4.77 3.51 23.23
CA GLU A 52 -4.56 2.52 24.28
C GLU A 52 -4.26 1.12 23.74
N LEU A 53 -4.24 0.94 22.41
CA LEU A 53 -3.89 -0.36 21.80
C LEU A 53 -2.48 -0.79 22.24
N PRO A 54 -2.34 -2.03 22.74
CA PRO A 54 -1.05 -2.50 23.23
C PRO A 54 -0.05 -2.64 22.07
N CYS A 55 1.17 -2.17 22.31
CA CYS A 55 2.31 -2.25 21.41
C CYS A 55 3.53 -2.83 22.16
N VAL A 56 3.30 -3.83 23.01
CA VAL A 56 4.29 -4.43 23.92
C VAL A 56 5.41 -5.10 23.15
N ALA A 57 5.09 -5.84 22.07
CA ALA A 57 6.10 -6.50 21.26
C ALA A 57 7.02 -5.46 20.60
N TRP A 58 6.43 -4.43 19.99
CA TRP A 58 7.20 -3.32 19.44
C TRP A 58 8.05 -2.61 20.51
N THR A 59 7.48 -2.35 21.69
CA THR A 59 8.18 -1.66 22.79
C THR A 59 9.43 -2.42 23.23
N LYS A 60 9.35 -3.75 23.32
CA LYS A 60 10.52 -4.61 23.62
C LYS A 60 11.61 -4.52 22.55
N HIS A 61 11.23 -4.23 21.31
CA HIS A 61 12.13 -4.13 20.16
C HIS A 61 12.32 -2.69 19.66
N LYS A 62 11.96 -1.67 20.45
CA LYS A 62 11.94 -0.27 20.00
C LYS A 62 13.28 0.23 19.46
N THR A 63 14.38 -0.21 20.08
CA THR A 63 15.76 0.13 19.69
C THR A 63 16.39 -0.91 18.75
N SER A 64 15.63 -1.92 18.34
CA SER A 64 16.06 -2.91 17.36
C SER A 64 16.29 -2.24 16.02
N SER A 65 17.37 -2.60 15.34
CA SER A 65 17.63 -2.20 13.96
C SER A 65 16.66 -2.81 12.94
N LYS A 66 15.82 -3.76 13.38
CA LYS A 66 14.65 -4.24 12.63
C LYS A 66 13.54 -3.20 12.54
N ASN A 67 13.55 -2.15 13.37
CA ASN A 67 12.62 -1.02 13.27
C ASN A 67 13.27 0.13 12.51
N ARG A 68 12.66 0.57 11.39
CA ARG A 68 13.18 1.73 10.64
C ARG A 68 13.03 3.03 11.43
N TYR A 69 11.96 3.13 12.23
CA TYR A 69 11.66 4.31 13.02
C TYR A 69 11.24 3.91 14.44
N ALA A 70 11.98 4.37 15.43
CA ALA A 70 11.72 4.11 16.85
C ALA A 70 10.46 4.82 17.39
N ASN A 71 9.73 5.56 16.55
CA ASN A 71 8.47 6.22 16.89
C ASN A 71 7.29 5.73 16.02
N VAL A 72 7.47 4.63 15.28
CA VAL A 72 6.44 4.01 14.44
C VAL A 72 6.10 2.63 15.03
N PRO A 73 5.16 2.57 16.00
CA PRO A 73 4.76 1.32 16.63
C PRO A 73 3.89 0.47 15.71
N CYS A 74 3.97 -0.85 15.90
CA CYS A 74 2.98 -1.80 15.45
C CYS A 74 2.14 -2.30 16.64
N VAL A 75 0.85 -2.49 16.41
CA VAL A 75 -0.09 -2.95 17.43
C VAL A 75 -0.01 -4.45 17.61
N ASP A 76 -0.10 -4.94 18.85
CA ASP A 76 0.09 -6.36 19.16
C ASP A 76 -1.03 -7.24 18.58
N ASN A 77 -2.27 -6.75 18.59
CA ASN A 77 -3.46 -7.52 18.16
C ASN A 77 -3.40 -7.97 16.70
N GLU A 78 -2.78 -7.16 15.84
CA GLU A 78 -2.64 -7.46 14.41
C GLU A 78 -1.19 -7.68 14.02
N LEU A 79 -0.29 -7.93 14.98
CA LEU A 79 1.14 -8.08 14.71
C LEU A 79 1.39 -9.28 13.78
N VAL A 80 2.17 -9.04 12.73
CA VAL A 80 2.62 -10.13 11.85
C VAL A 80 3.72 -10.93 12.54
N SER A 81 3.43 -12.19 12.84
CA SER A 81 4.43 -13.14 13.32
C SER A 81 5.26 -13.70 12.18
N VAL A 82 6.58 -13.74 12.34
CA VAL A 82 7.52 -14.35 11.38
C VAL A 82 8.22 -15.55 12.01
N ARG A 83 8.22 -16.69 11.33
CA ARG A 83 8.87 -17.90 11.87
C ARG A 83 10.38 -17.69 12.00
N GLY A 84 10.93 -18.04 13.17
CA GLY A 84 12.38 -17.99 13.41
C GLY A 84 12.93 -16.61 13.75
N SER A 85 12.08 -15.58 13.79
CA SER A 85 12.47 -14.23 14.20
C SER A 85 11.53 -13.73 15.29
N PRO A 86 12.04 -13.03 16.32
CA PRO A 86 11.22 -12.59 17.44
C PRO A 86 10.23 -11.49 17.04
N PHE A 87 10.48 -10.77 15.93
CA PHE A 87 9.76 -9.55 15.63
C PHE A 87 9.93 -9.11 14.17
N PHE A 88 8.82 -8.73 13.55
CA PHE A 88 8.75 -7.99 12.29
C PHE A 88 7.76 -6.82 12.46
N ASN A 89 8.16 -5.62 12.03
CA ASN A 89 7.27 -4.45 12.12
C ASN A 89 6.29 -4.42 10.94
N GLY A 90 5.16 -5.08 11.15
CA GLY A 90 4.01 -5.01 10.25
C GLY A 90 2.74 -5.47 10.96
N ASN A 91 1.61 -4.96 10.48
CA ASN A 91 0.29 -5.30 10.96
C ASN A 91 -0.60 -5.86 9.85
N PHE A 92 -1.44 -6.83 10.17
CA PHE A 92 -2.56 -7.19 9.31
C PHE A 92 -3.60 -6.06 9.30
N ILE A 93 -4.21 -5.85 8.15
CA ILE A 93 -5.41 -5.02 8.02
C ILE A 93 -6.52 -5.90 7.49
N ARG A 94 -7.64 -5.87 8.20
CA ARG A 94 -8.78 -6.74 7.95
C ARG A 94 -9.92 -6.00 7.26
N GLY A 95 -10.68 -6.75 6.48
CA GLY A 95 -11.95 -6.32 5.93
C GLY A 95 -13.04 -6.23 6.99
N ALA A 96 -14.19 -5.70 6.59
CA ALA A 96 -15.39 -5.66 7.44
C ALA A 96 -15.90 -7.07 7.81
N ASP A 97 -15.57 -8.08 7.01
CA ASP A 97 -15.83 -9.50 7.24
C ASP A 97 -14.80 -10.17 8.16
N GLY A 98 -13.76 -9.45 8.58
CA GLY A 98 -12.66 -9.96 9.41
C GLY A 98 -11.54 -10.65 8.64
N GLU A 99 -11.66 -10.79 7.32
CA GLU A 99 -10.65 -11.44 6.48
C GLU A 99 -9.39 -10.58 6.37
N LYS A 100 -8.22 -11.21 6.30
CA LYS A 100 -6.94 -10.51 6.13
C LYS A 100 -6.82 -10.01 4.69
N ILE A 101 -6.98 -8.70 4.48
CA ILE A 101 -6.89 -8.10 3.16
C ILE A 101 -5.47 -7.63 2.88
N PHE A 102 -4.84 -6.99 3.86
CA PHE A 102 -3.49 -6.45 3.70
C PHE A 102 -2.55 -6.84 4.84
N ILE A 103 -1.27 -6.76 4.55
CA ILE A 103 -0.22 -6.55 5.54
C ILE A 103 0.35 -5.15 5.27
N ALA A 104 0.21 -4.24 6.24
CA ALA A 104 0.91 -2.97 6.24
C ALA A 104 2.23 -3.13 7.00
N GLY A 105 3.34 -3.11 6.26
CA GLY A 105 4.68 -3.23 6.82
C GLY A 105 5.49 -1.95 6.66
N GLN A 106 6.55 -1.81 7.46
CA GLN A 106 7.58 -0.82 7.17
C GLN A 106 8.37 -1.19 5.89
N GLY A 107 9.05 -0.22 5.30
CA GLY A 107 10.09 -0.49 4.31
C GLY A 107 11.21 -1.29 4.96
N PRO A 108 11.55 -2.50 4.47
CA PRO A 108 12.53 -3.37 5.12
C PRO A 108 13.84 -2.65 5.39
N THR A 109 14.47 -2.88 6.54
CA THR A 109 15.86 -2.49 6.78
C THR A 109 16.79 -3.62 6.34
N THR A 110 18.10 -3.37 6.32
CA THR A 110 19.09 -4.44 6.08
C THR A 110 18.91 -5.61 7.05
N ASP A 111 18.51 -5.34 8.30
CA ASP A 111 18.36 -6.37 9.34
C ASP A 111 16.96 -7.01 9.39
N SER A 112 16.01 -6.50 8.60
CA SER A 112 14.64 -7.02 8.54
C SER A 112 14.26 -7.56 7.15
N VAL A 113 15.19 -7.58 6.20
CA VAL A 113 14.90 -7.98 4.81
C VAL A 113 14.60 -9.47 4.68
N GLU A 114 15.27 -10.32 5.45
CA GLU A 114 14.98 -11.75 5.49
C GLU A 114 13.61 -12.02 6.11
N ASP A 115 13.31 -11.34 7.23
CA ASP A 115 11.99 -11.41 7.86
C ASP A 115 10.86 -11.00 6.89
N PHE A 116 11.08 -9.93 6.13
CA PHE A 116 10.14 -9.47 5.10
C PHE A 116 9.85 -10.56 4.07
N TRP A 117 10.88 -11.24 3.56
CA TRP A 117 10.68 -12.32 2.59
C TRP A 117 10.06 -13.56 3.21
N ASN A 118 10.40 -13.88 4.45
CA ASN A 118 9.78 -14.97 5.21
C ASN A 118 8.29 -14.72 5.42
N VAL A 119 7.89 -13.48 5.73
CA VAL A 119 6.47 -13.09 5.79
C VAL A 119 5.78 -13.30 4.45
N ILE A 120 6.40 -12.89 3.34
CA ILE A 120 5.84 -13.09 1.99
C ILE A 120 5.59 -14.57 1.69
N ILE A 121 6.56 -15.44 2.00
CA ILE A 121 6.40 -16.88 1.79
C ILE A 121 5.31 -17.46 2.71
N GLN A 122 5.40 -17.15 4.01
CA GLN A 122 4.55 -17.72 5.05
C GLN A 122 3.07 -17.36 4.85
N GLU A 123 2.79 -16.07 4.60
CA GLU A 123 1.42 -15.58 4.41
C GLU A 123 0.92 -15.74 2.97
N GLY A 124 1.75 -16.33 2.11
CA GLY A 124 1.37 -16.67 0.74
C GLY A 124 1.13 -15.47 -0.18
N ILE A 125 1.84 -14.37 0.06
CA ILE A 125 1.67 -13.09 -0.65
C ILE A 125 2.06 -13.22 -2.13
N ASN A 126 1.14 -12.88 -3.03
CA ASN A 126 1.42 -12.84 -4.47
C ASN A 126 1.72 -11.45 -5.00
N VAL A 127 1.35 -10.39 -4.26
CA VAL A 127 1.52 -9.00 -4.67
C VAL A 127 2.14 -8.20 -3.53
N VAL A 128 3.23 -7.50 -3.84
CA VAL A 128 3.85 -6.50 -2.97
C VAL A 128 3.69 -5.14 -3.63
N VAL A 129 3.05 -4.21 -2.93
CA VAL A 129 2.91 -2.81 -3.36
C VAL A 129 3.87 -1.93 -2.57
N MET A 130 4.80 -1.28 -3.29
CA MET A 130 5.79 -0.34 -2.73
C MET A 130 5.41 1.10 -3.09
N LEU A 131 5.15 1.92 -2.08
CA LEU A 131 4.68 3.31 -2.20
C LEU A 131 5.76 4.35 -1.88
N CYS A 132 7.01 4.01 -2.13
CA CYS A 132 8.14 4.93 -2.00
C CYS A 132 9.24 4.56 -2.99
N ASN A 133 10.21 5.44 -3.14
CA ASN A 133 11.50 5.11 -3.72
C ASN A 133 12.45 4.62 -2.62
N PRO A 134 13.42 3.72 -2.90
CA PRO A 134 14.36 3.23 -1.89
C PRO A 134 15.13 4.34 -1.17
N VAL A 135 15.45 5.41 -1.91
CA VAL A 135 16.16 6.59 -1.41
C VAL A 135 15.43 7.81 -1.91
N GLU A 136 15.21 8.77 -1.01
CA GLU A 136 14.54 10.02 -1.32
C GLU A 136 15.21 11.21 -0.63
N GLU A 137 15.08 12.38 -1.23
CA GLU A 137 15.52 13.64 -0.63
C GLU A 137 14.65 13.98 0.58
N SER A 138 15.30 14.33 1.69
CA SER A 138 14.66 14.76 2.93
C SER A 138 15.39 15.98 3.47
N PHE A 139 14.66 17.00 3.88
CA PHE A 139 15.26 18.15 4.57
C PHE A 139 15.64 17.74 6.00
N ASP A 140 16.93 17.77 6.31
CA ASP A 140 17.42 17.61 7.67
C ASP A 140 17.35 18.97 8.40
N LYS A 141 16.50 19.01 9.43
CA LYS A 141 16.30 20.20 10.26
C LYS A 141 17.54 20.54 11.10
N LEU A 142 18.36 19.55 11.45
CA LEU A 142 19.54 19.77 12.27
C LEU A 142 20.68 20.36 11.46
N SER A 143 20.97 19.78 10.29
CA SER A 143 22.01 20.30 9.40
C SER A 143 21.55 21.49 8.54
N GLY A 144 20.24 21.74 8.45
CA GLY A 144 19.64 22.76 7.57
C GLY A 144 19.81 22.47 6.07
N LYS A 145 19.98 21.19 5.68
CA LYS A 145 20.30 20.79 4.30
C LYS A 145 19.38 19.66 3.84
N THR A 146 19.14 19.61 2.52
CA THR A 146 18.55 18.42 1.89
C THR A 146 19.58 17.31 1.84
N VAL A 147 19.22 16.14 2.36
CA VAL A 147 20.05 14.94 2.36
C VAL A 147 19.30 13.79 1.70
N LEU A 148 20.03 12.85 1.11
CA LEU A 148 19.45 11.58 0.66
C LEU A 148 19.24 10.67 1.86
N LYS A 149 18.00 10.21 2.05
CA LYS A 149 17.62 9.33 3.14
C LYS A 149 17.09 8.02 2.58
N GLU A 150 17.61 6.91 3.09
CA GLU A 150 17.06 5.60 2.78
C GLU A 150 15.65 5.47 3.37
N LYS A 151 14.69 5.13 2.51
CA LYS A 151 13.29 4.88 2.84
C LYS A 151 12.97 3.40 2.91
N SER A 152 13.66 2.57 2.13
CA SER A 152 13.55 1.12 2.13
C SER A 152 14.87 0.53 1.64
N PHE A 153 15.29 -0.58 2.25
CA PHE A 153 16.33 -1.42 1.67
C PHE A 153 15.84 -1.98 0.33
N ILE A 154 16.75 -2.17 -0.61
CA ILE A 154 16.45 -2.78 -1.92
C ILE A 154 16.44 -4.29 -1.73
N TYR A 155 15.24 -4.84 -1.52
CA TYR A 155 15.03 -6.26 -1.22
C TYR A 155 14.79 -7.13 -2.47
N TRP A 156 14.91 -6.56 -3.66
CA TRP A 156 14.74 -7.24 -4.93
C TRP A 156 16.01 -7.09 -5.77
N PRO A 157 16.27 -8.03 -6.71
CA PRO A 157 17.45 -7.97 -7.55
C PRO A 157 17.38 -6.78 -8.53
N THR A 158 18.34 -5.85 -8.44
CA THR A 158 18.49 -4.73 -9.38
C THR A 158 19.57 -5.02 -10.42
N ASN A 159 20.73 -5.54 -9.99
CA ASN A 159 21.90 -5.80 -10.84
C ASN A 159 22.52 -7.21 -10.64
N SER A 160 22.06 -7.96 -9.63
CA SER A 160 22.53 -9.30 -9.27
C SER A 160 21.38 -10.10 -8.64
N GLU A 161 21.58 -11.40 -8.44
CA GLU A 161 20.63 -12.23 -7.68
C GLU A 161 20.55 -11.75 -6.22
N PHE A 162 19.34 -11.83 -5.63
CA PHE A 162 19.13 -11.57 -4.21
C PHE A 162 18.93 -12.90 -3.49
N HIS A 163 19.56 -13.10 -2.34
CA HIS A 163 19.49 -14.35 -1.58
C HIS A 163 19.05 -14.08 -0.14
N PHE A 164 18.24 -14.99 0.41
CA PHE A 164 17.83 -14.99 1.82
C PHE A 164 17.48 -16.43 2.23
N ASP A 165 17.85 -16.88 3.42
CA ASP A 165 17.43 -18.19 3.98
C ASP A 165 17.51 -19.41 3.04
N GLY A 166 18.50 -19.45 2.16
CA GLY A 166 18.66 -20.54 1.17
C GLY A 166 17.68 -20.48 -0.02
N PHE A 167 17.02 -19.36 -0.20
CA PHE A 167 16.27 -18.98 -1.39
C PHE A 167 17.02 -17.95 -2.22
N GLN A 168 16.79 -18.02 -3.52
CA GLN A 168 17.22 -17.06 -4.52
C GLN A 168 16.00 -16.33 -5.08
N VAL A 169 16.10 -15.02 -5.24
CA VAL A 169 15.10 -14.18 -5.88
C VAL A 169 15.63 -13.68 -7.21
N GLU A 170 14.90 -13.97 -8.28
CA GLU A 170 15.15 -13.48 -9.62
C GLU A 170 14.05 -12.48 -10.02
N ALA A 171 14.41 -11.37 -10.67
CA ALA A 171 13.44 -10.48 -11.30
C ALA A 171 13.35 -10.80 -12.79
N THR A 172 12.12 -11.00 -13.27
CA THR A 172 11.81 -11.09 -14.70
C THR A 172 10.70 -10.11 -15.06
N ASN A 173 10.54 -9.85 -16.35
CA ASN A 173 9.44 -9.05 -16.90
C ASN A 173 9.30 -7.66 -16.24
N VAL A 174 10.42 -7.01 -15.92
CA VAL A 174 10.43 -5.64 -15.38
C VAL A 174 9.90 -4.69 -16.45
N LYS A 175 8.78 -4.02 -16.16
CA LYS A 175 8.11 -3.08 -17.07
C LYS A 175 7.76 -1.79 -16.33
N GLU A 176 8.06 -0.66 -16.95
CA GLU A 176 7.61 0.65 -16.48
C GLU A 176 6.35 1.06 -17.25
N GLN A 177 5.26 1.31 -16.53
CA GLN A 177 4.02 1.86 -17.08
C GLN A 177 3.98 3.35 -16.77
N LEU A 178 3.96 4.16 -17.83
CA LEU A 178 3.73 5.59 -17.73
C LEU A 178 2.22 5.89 -17.75
N LEU A 179 1.77 6.74 -16.84
CA LEU A 179 0.39 7.18 -16.66
C LEU A 179 0.33 8.71 -16.59
N ASN A 180 -0.88 9.28 -16.64
CA ASN A 180 -1.10 10.72 -16.51
C ASN A 180 -0.21 11.54 -17.46
N LYS A 181 -0.19 11.15 -18.74
CA LYS A 181 0.66 11.76 -19.79
C LYS A 181 2.16 11.73 -19.47
N GLY A 182 2.62 10.70 -18.75
CA GLY A 182 4.03 10.51 -18.39
C GLY A 182 4.44 11.17 -17.07
N ARG A 183 3.52 11.81 -16.34
CA ARG A 183 3.81 12.41 -15.02
C ARG A 183 3.82 11.39 -13.88
N GLU A 184 3.13 10.28 -14.08
CA GLU A 184 3.10 9.16 -13.13
C GLU A 184 3.75 7.93 -13.73
N SER A 185 4.47 7.17 -12.91
CA SER A 185 5.12 5.93 -13.30
C SER A 185 4.91 4.84 -12.26
N VAL A 186 4.58 3.65 -12.75
CA VAL A 186 4.49 2.41 -11.97
C VAL A 186 5.44 1.38 -12.57
N ILE A 187 6.38 0.88 -11.79
CA ILE A 187 7.25 -0.23 -12.19
C ILE A 187 6.62 -1.54 -11.70
N VAL A 188 6.50 -2.50 -12.59
CA VAL A 188 6.00 -3.86 -12.28
C VAL A 188 7.10 -4.85 -12.60
N SER A 189 7.44 -5.68 -11.62
CA SER A 189 8.43 -6.76 -11.75
C SER A 189 7.82 -8.08 -11.32
N LYS A 190 8.14 -9.16 -12.02
CA LYS A 190 7.80 -10.52 -11.59
C LYS A 190 9.00 -11.10 -10.84
N LEU A 191 8.88 -11.24 -9.53
CA LEU A 191 9.90 -11.82 -8.67
C LEU A 191 9.65 -13.32 -8.51
N ARG A 192 10.64 -14.14 -8.85
CA ARG A 192 10.59 -15.60 -8.71
C ARG A 192 11.45 -15.99 -7.51
N VAL A 193 10.83 -16.60 -6.52
CA VAL A 193 11.51 -17.12 -5.33
C VAL A 193 11.78 -18.60 -5.56
N ILE A 194 13.05 -18.98 -5.59
CA ILE A 194 13.53 -20.32 -5.93
C ILE A 194 14.30 -20.88 -4.74
N ASP A 195 14.01 -22.11 -4.34
CA ASP A 195 14.83 -22.84 -3.36
C ASP A 195 16.18 -23.16 -4.00
N SER A 196 17.26 -22.56 -3.48
CA SER A 196 18.59 -22.63 -4.09
C SER A 196 19.15 -24.06 -4.10
N LYS A 197 18.73 -24.92 -3.15
CA LYS A 197 19.20 -26.31 -3.09
C LYS A 197 18.42 -27.21 -4.04
N LYS A 198 17.09 -27.05 -4.07
CA LYS A 198 16.20 -27.90 -4.88
C LYS A 198 16.00 -27.39 -6.31
N GLN A 199 16.45 -26.17 -6.59
CA GLN A 199 16.22 -25.47 -7.86
C GLN A 199 14.74 -25.46 -8.24
N LYS A 200 13.87 -25.31 -7.23
CA LYS A 200 12.41 -25.38 -7.37
C LYS A 200 11.81 -24.00 -7.14
N LEU A 201 10.94 -23.58 -8.06
CA LEU A 201 10.12 -22.38 -7.87
C LEU A 201 9.20 -22.59 -6.65
N ILE A 202 9.36 -21.73 -5.65
CA ILE A 202 8.56 -21.71 -4.43
C ILE A 202 7.38 -20.76 -4.57
N ARG A 203 7.64 -19.56 -5.10
CA ARG A 203 6.62 -18.53 -5.25
C ARG A 203 6.93 -17.58 -6.39
N THR A 204 5.88 -17.02 -6.98
CA THR A 204 5.96 -15.88 -7.88
C THR A 204 5.28 -14.71 -7.19
N VAL A 205 5.93 -13.56 -7.14
CA VAL A 205 5.43 -12.33 -6.52
C VAL A 205 5.46 -11.21 -7.56
N PHE A 206 4.34 -10.52 -7.76
CA PHE A 206 4.32 -9.26 -8.49
C PHE A 206 4.75 -8.14 -7.54
N HIS A 207 5.90 -7.56 -7.80
CA HIS A 207 6.37 -6.35 -7.13
C HIS A 207 5.93 -5.14 -7.94
N VAL A 208 5.13 -4.27 -7.31
CA VAL A 208 4.49 -3.13 -7.94
C VAL A 208 4.92 -1.86 -7.21
N GLN A 209 5.80 -1.09 -7.82
CA GLN A 209 6.35 0.13 -7.24
C GLN A 209 5.70 1.38 -7.84
N HIS A 210 5.08 2.20 -7.02
CA HIS A 210 4.60 3.53 -7.41
C HIS A 210 5.75 4.55 -7.35
N LYS A 211 6.53 4.65 -8.43
CA LYS A 211 7.76 5.47 -8.52
C LYS A 211 7.51 6.97 -8.33
N SER A 212 6.34 7.46 -8.74
CA SER A 212 5.99 8.89 -8.65
C SER A 212 5.44 9.33 -7.29
N TRP A 213 5.32 8.42 -6.30
CA TRP A 213 4.86 8.79 -4.96
C TRP A 213 6.08 9.24 -4.15
N LYS A 214 6.20 10.54 -3.89
CA LYS A 214 7.28 11.09 -3.04
C LYS A 214 6.83 11.10 -1.58
N ASP A 215 7.75 10.89 -0.64
CA ASP A 215 7.46 10.92 0.79
C ASP A 215 6.85 12.25 1.21
N LEU A 216 5.90 12.18 2.14
CA LEU A 216 5.09 13.31 2.64
C LEU A 216 4.32 14.08 1.56
N SER A 217 4.12 13.49 0.37
CA SER A 217 3.33 14.08 -0.71
C SER A 217 2.11 13.22 -1.07
N ILE A 218 1.18 13.84 -1.78
CA ILE A 218 0.04 13.18 -2.42
C ILE A 218 0.32 13.20 -3.93
N PRO A 219 0.14 12.08 -4.66
CA PRO A 219 0.26 12.06 -6.11
C PRO A 219 -0.61 13.13 -6.77
N GLU A 220 -0.12 13.76 -7.84
CA GLU A 220 -0.84 14.81 -8.58
C GLU A 220 -2.15 14.31 -9.23
N SER A 221 -2.26 13.01 -9.48
CA SER A 221 -3.51 12.35 -9.83
C SER A 221 -3.59 10.94 -9.26
N THR A 222 -4.77 10.35 -9.35
CA THR A 222 -5.02 8.99 -8.87
C THR A 222 -4.78 7.92 -9.95
N GLN A 223 -4.31 8.26 -11.15
CA GLN A 223 -4.26 7.30 -12.27
C GLN A 223 -3.35 6.10 -11.98
N ALA A 224 -2.13 6.32 -11.48
CA ALA A 224 -1.22 5.25 -11.09
C ALA A 224 -1.77 4.42 -9.93
N THR A 225 -2.29 5.07 -8.88
CA THR A 225 -2.99 4.40 -7.78
C THR A 225 -4.13 3.51 -8.28
N MET A 226 -5.02 4.04 -9.12
CA MET A 226 -6.14 3.29 -9.68
C MET A 226 -5.69 2.16 -10.60
N PHE A 227 -4.58 2.32 -11.32
CA PHE A 227 -3.97 1.25 -12.10
C PHE A 227 -3.50 0.12 -11.19
N ILE A 228 -2.76 0.42 -10.12
CA ILE A 228 -2.29 -0.57 -9.14
C ILE A 228 -3.47 -1.32 -8.53
N ILE A 229 -4.48 -0.58 -8.06
CA ILE A 229 -5.69 -1.14 -7.44
C ILE A 229 -6.40 -2.09 -8.40
N LYS A 230 -6.73 -1.63 -9.61
CA LYS A 230 -7.53 -2.41 -10.57
C LYS A 230 -6.77 -3.62 -11.11
N LYS A 231 -5.46 -3.52 -11.30
CA LYS A 231 -4.67 -4.56 -11.98
C LYS A 231 -4.07 -5.58 -11.03
N PHE A 232 -3.75 -5.20 -9.80
CA PHE A 232 -3.00 -6.05 -8.89
C PHE A 232 -3.69 -6.27 -7.55
N VAL A 233 -4.36 -5.26 -7.00
CA VAL A 233 -4.95 -5.40 -5.66
C VAL A 233 -6.32 -6.08 -5.70
N LYS A 234 -7.29 -5.54 -6.44
CA LYS A 234 -8.66 -6.10 -6.50
C LYS A 234 -8.69 -7.58 -6.87
N PRO A 235 -7.92 -8.06 -7.87
CA PRO A 235 -7.93 -9.48 -8.21
C PRO A 235 -7.40 -10.40 -7.11
N GLU A 236 -6.52 -9.92 -6.22
CA GLU A 236 -6.04 -10.73 -5.09
C GLU A 236 -7.04 -10.72 -3.92
N ILE A 237 -7.70 -9.59 -3.68
CA ILE A 237 -8.82 -9.51 -2.70
C ILE A 237 -9.95 -10.45 -3.10
N GLU A 238 -10.35 -10.47 -4.37
CA GLU A 238 -11.38 -11.39 -4.88
C GLU A 238 -11.02 -12.88 -4.73
N LYS A 239 -9.72 -13.19 -4.56
CA LYS A 239 -9.20 -14.54 -4.31
C LYS A 239 -8.95 -14.81 -2.82
N ASN A 240 -9.24 -13.86 -1.94
CA ASN A 240 -8.87 -13.91 -0.52
C ASN A 240 -7.36 -14.10 -0.28
N CYS A 241 -6.54 -13.52 -1.16
CA CYS A 241 -5.09 -13.50 -1.03
C CYS A 241 -4.65 -12.16 -0.44
N PRO A 242 -3.98 -12.14 0.73
CA PRO A 242 -3.52 -10.88 1.31
C PRO A 242 -2.45 -10.23 0.44
N ILE A 243 -2.46 -8.89 0.42
CA ILE A 243 -1.47 -8.07 -0.29
C ILE A 243 -0.53 -7.43 0.72
N PHE A 244 0.78 -7.50 0.48
CA PHE A 244 1.74 -6.78 1.30
C PHE A 244 1.92 -5.37 0.75
N VAL A 245 1.68 -4.35 1.57
CA VAL A 245 1.82 -2.94 1.21
C VAL A 245 2.82 -2.29 2.14
N HIS A 246 3.77 -1.54 1.59
CA HIS A 246 4.66 -0.72 2.41
C HIS A 246 5.04 0.59 1.72
N CYS A 247 5.50 1.52 2.55
CA CYS A 247 6.23 2.71 2.13
C CYS A 247 7.57 2.72 2.88
N SER A 248 7.94 3.85 3.49
CA SER A 248 9.05 3.89 4.43
C SER A 248 8.65 3.45 5.84
N ALA A 249 7.71 4.15 6.46
CA ALA A 249 7.29 3.88 7.84
C ALA A 249 6.20 2.80 7.93
N GLY A 250 5.48 2.53 6.84
CA GLY A 250 4.31 1.64 6.84
C GLY A 250 2.97 2.35 7.13
N PHE A 251 2.97 3.67 7.31
CA PHE A 251 1.78 4.46 7.64
C PHE A 251 1.01 5.04 6.44
N VAL A 252 1.56 4.98 5.21
CA VAL A 252 0.87 5.55 4.04
C VAL A 252 -0.20 4.57 3.56
N ILE A 253 -1.33 4.56 4.28
CA ILE A 253 -2.49 3.67 4.15
C ILE A 253 -3.57 4.30 3.26
N PHE A 254 -3.24 5.30 2.43
CA PHE A 254 -4.21 5.87 1.48
C PHE A 254 -4.77 4.84 0.49
N LEU A 255 -4.00 3.81 0.12
CA LEU A 255 -4.49 2.73 -0.74
C LEU A 255 -5.56 1.85 -0.08
N VAL A 256 -5.54 1.71 1.24
CA VAL A 256 -6.48 0.81 1.93
C VAL A 256 -7.88 1.41 1.99
N PHE A 257 -7.97 2.73 2.16
CA PHE A 257 -9.25 3.45 2.23
C PHE A 257 -9.98 3.55 0.87
N ASP A 258 -9.26 3.53 -0.25
CA ASP A 258 -9.88 3.55 -1.59
C ASP A 258 -10.36 2.17 -2.07
N ILE A 259 -10.09 1.10 -1.30
CA ILE A 259 -10.34 -0.29 -1.70
C ILE A 259 -11.47 -0.95 -0.88
N ILE A 260 -11.66 -0.53 0.37
CA ILE A 260 -12.79 -0.89 1.23
C ILE A 260 -13.99 -0.01 0.88
#